data_AF-X1EWN1-F1
#
_entry.id   AF-X1EWN1-F1
#
_cell.length_a   1.000
_cell.length_b   1.000
_cell.length_c   1.000
_cell.angle_alpha   90.00
_cell.angle_beta   90.00
_cell.angle_gamma   90.00
#
_symmetry.space_group_name_H-M   'P 1'
#
loop_
_entity.id
_entity.type
_entity.pdbx_description
1 polymer ?
#
loop_
_entity_poly.entity_id
_entity_poly.type
_entity_poly.pdbx_seq_one_letter_code
_entity_poly.pdbx_strand_id
1 'polypeptide(L)'
;MLPFNHTIVIINPFSPWFEIHEIDLSSTDKALAEAISEEMMEHILKFKQEVRHLGVNTITVGPDDMMSQVLATYMEAKKKGSAY
;
A
#
# COMPACT_ATOMS: atom_id res chain seq x y z
N MET A 1 21.03 10.68 10.07
CA MET A 1 20.24 10.21 11.23
C MET A 1 19.02 11.09 11.33
N LEU A 2 17.85 10.51 11.54
CA LEU A 2 16.65 11.31 11.71
C LEU A 2 16.72 12.16 12.98
N PRO A 3 16.13 13.36 12.99
CA PRO A 3 16.15 14.24 14.16
C PRO A 3 15.29 13.72 15.33
N PHE A 4 14.60 12.59 15.17
CA PHE A 4 13.72 12.01 16.18
C PHE A 4 14.45 10.89 16.93
N ASN A 5 14.40 10.94 18.26
CA ASN A 5 14.94 9.90 19.15
C ASN A 5 14.03 8.65 19.22
N HIS A 6 13.16 8.48 18.21
CA HIS A 6 12.13 7.47 18.12
C HIS A 6 12.04 6.91 16.70
N THR A 7 11.78 5.62 16.58
CA THR A 7 11.51 4.98 15.29
C THR A 7 10.07 5.26 14.89
N ILE A 8 9.88 6.02 13.81
CA ILE A 8 8.56 6.29 13.22
C ILE A 8 8.31 5.25 12.13
N VAL A 9 7.17 4.58 12.21
CA VAL A 9 6.68 3.64 11.19
C VAL A 9 5.30 4.11 10.77
N ILE A 10 5.11 4.33 9.47
CA ILE A 10 3.80 4.68 8.92
C ILE A 10 3.18 3.41 8.37
N ILE A 11 2.02 3.04 8.90
CA ILE A 11 1.17 2.02 8.28
C ILE A 11 0.24 2.78 7.35
N ASN A 12 0.36 2.55 6.04
CA ASN A 12 -0.53 3.14 5.05
C ASN A 12 -1.69 2.17 4.81
N PRO A 13 -2.85 2.34 5.48
CA PRO A 13 -4.03 1.56 5.18
C PRO A 13 -4.45 1.87 3.75
N PHE A 14 -4.83 0.81 3.04
CA PHE A 14 -5.22 0.84 1.64
C PHE A 14 -6.22 1.96 1.30
N SER A 15 -6.09 2.51 0.10
CA SER A 15 -7.10 3.37 -0.54
C SER A 15 -8.18 2.47 -1.17
N PRO A 16 -9.48 2.84 -1.21
CA PRO A 16 -10.65 1.96 -1.42
C PRO A 16 -10.79 1.28 -2.81
N TRP A 17 -9.69 1.10 -3.53
CA TRP A 17 -9.59 0.71 -4.94
C TRP A 17 -10.15 -0.68 -5.25
N PHE A 18 -10.21 -1.58 -4.26
CA PHE A 18 -10.68 -2.94 -4.47
C PHE A 18 -12.21 -3.03 -4.59
N GLU A 19 -12.94 -2.08 -3.99
CA GLU A 19 -14.41 -2.17 -3.92
C GLU A 19 -15.07 -1.62 -5.19
N ILE A 20 -14.44 -0.67 -5.88
CA ILE A 20 -15.02 0.02 -7.04
C ILE A 20 -15.25 -0.94 -8.22
N HIS A 21 -14.43 -1.99 -8.34
CA HIS A 21 -14.53 -2.99 -9.39
C HIS A 21 -15.59 -4.07 -9.11
N GLU A 22 -16.02 -4.21 -7.85
CA GLU A 22 -16.97 -5.23 -7.40
C GLU A 22 -18.41 -4.70 -7.27
N ILE A 23 -18.60 -3.37 -7.36
CA ILE A 23 -19.92 -2.75 -7.29
C ILE A 23 -20.47 -2.53 -8.70
N ASP A 24 -21.72 -2.94 -8.92
CA ASP A 24 -22.46 -2.73 -10.17
C ASP A 24 -22.84 -1.24 -10.28
N LEU A 25 -21.85 -0.41 -10.63
CA LEU A 25 -21.97 1.05 -10.74
C LEU A 25 -22.51 1.45 -12.11
N SER A 26 -23.27 2.55 -12.16
CA SER A 26 -23.63 3.15 -13.44
C SER A 26 -22.36 3.61 -14.20
N SER A 27 -22.44 3.76 -15.51
CA SER A 27 -21.30 4.21 -16.33
C SER A 27 -20.73 5.56 -15.89
N THR A 28 -21.57 6.44 -15.33
CA THR A 28 -21.15 7.73 -14.77
C THR A 28 -20.44 7.56 -13.43
N ASP A 29 -20.96 6.72 -12.55
CA ASP A 29 -20.36 6.49 -11.22
C ASP A 29 -19.01 5.79 -11.34
N LYS A 30 -18.86 4.88 -12.31
CA LYS A 30 -17.59 4.24 -12.63
C LYS A 30 -16.54 5.26 -13.08
N ALA A 31 -16.90 6.16 -13.99
CA ALA A 31 -15.98 7.20 -14.47
C ALA A 31 -15.58 8.18 -13.36
N LEU A 32 -16.51 8.52 -12.46
CA LEU A 32 -16.23 9.35 -11.29
C LEU A 32 -15.27 8.65 -10.32
N ALA A 33 -15.52 7.38 -10.02
CA ALA A 33 -14.71 6.58 -9.12
C ALA A 33 -13.29 6.35 -9.67
N GLU A 34 -13.15 6.16 -10.99
CA GLU A 34 -11.86 6.06 -11.67
C GLU A 34 -11.06 7.37 -11.58
N ALA A 35 -11.70 8.52 -11.80
CA ALA A 35 -11.04 9.83 -11.67
C ALA A 35 -10.57 10.12 -10.23
N ILE A 36 -11.41 9.83 -9.22
CA ILE A 36 -11.04 9.96 -7.81
C ILE A 36 -9.88 9.02 -7.45
N SER A 37 -9.91 7.80 -8.01
CA SER A 37 -8.85 6.82 -7.83
C SER A 37 -7.52 7.34 -8.38
N GLU A 38 -7.50 7.84 -9.62
CA GLU A 38 -6.29 8.38 -10.24
C GLU A 38 -5.67 9.52 -9.42
N GLU A 39 -6.48 10.48 -8.98
CA GLU A 39 -6.03 11.58 -8.11
C GLU A 39 -5.44 11.05 -6.79
N MET A 40 -6.09 10.08 -6.13
CA MET A 40 -5.57 9.47 -4.91
C MET A 40 -4.24 8.75 -5.12
N MET A 41 -4.01 8.11 -6.27
CA MET A 41 -2.72 7.48 -6.56
C MET A 41 -1.59 8.50 -6.59
N GLU A 42 -1.81 9.62 -7.27
CA GLU A 42 -0.81 10.68 -7.34
C GLU A 42 -0.46 11.21 -5.96
N HIS A 43 -1.47 11.38 -5.10
CA HIS A 43 -1.28 11.81 -3.71
C HIS A 43 -0.45 10.79 -2.92
N ILE A 44 -0.74 9.50 -3.04
CA ILE A 44 0.00 8.44 -2.36
C ILE A 44 1.45 8.38 -2.84
N LEU A 45 1.70 8.54 -4.14
CA LEU A 45 3.06 8.55 -4.69
C LEU A 45 3.89 9.73 -4.17
N LYS A 46 3.31 10.94 -4.17
CA LYS A 46 3.94 12.15 -3.61
C LYS A 46 4.24 11.96 -2.12
N PHE A 47 3.27 11.48 -1.34
CA PHE A 47 3.44 11.21 0.08
C PHE A 47 4.55 10.18 0.34
N LYS A 48 4.54 9.03 -0.35
CA LYS A 48 5.58 7.99 -0.22
C LYS A 48 6.98 8.56 -0.51
N GLN A 49 7.09 9.44 -1.50
CA GLN A 49 8.35 10.10 -1.83
C GLN A 49 8.80 11.04 -0.72
N GLU A 50 7.93 11.92 -0.22
CA GLU A 50 8.26 12.86 0.86
C GLU A 50 8.66 12.16 2.15
N VAL A 51 7.90 11.15 2.57
CA VAL A 51 8.18 10.35 3.77
C VAL A 51 9.51 9.61 3.66
N ARG A 52 9.87 9.13 2.46
CA ARG A 52 11.18 8.51 2.20
C ARG A 52 12.33 9.51 2.37
N HIS A 53 12.18 10.76 1.92
CA HIS A 53 13.20 11.80 2.14
C HIS A 53 13.37 12.11 3.63
N LEU A 54 12.30 11.98 4.39
CA LEU A 54 12.30 12.05 5.85
C LEU A 54 12.77 10.75 6.51
N GLY A 55 13.37 9.79 5.80
CA GLY A 55 13.94 8.55 6.36
C GLY A 55 12.95 7.67 7.15
N VAL A 56 11.65 7.95 7.07
CA VAL A 56 10.62 7.23 7.82
C VAL A 56 10.24 5.98 7.03
N ASN A 57 10.13 4.85 7.73
CA ASN A 57 9.81 3.59 7.09
C ASN A 57 8.28 3.50 6.91
N THR A 58 7.84 3.24 5.68
CA THR A 58 6.41 3.11 5.35
C THR A 58 6.09 1.66 5.03
N ILE A 59 5.11 1.09 5.73
CA ILE A 59 4.56 -0.23 5.49
C ILE A 59 3.22 -0.05 4.80
N THR A 60 3.15 -0.38 3.51
CA THR A 60 1.86 -0.39 2.79
C THR A 60 1.15 -1.70 3.06
N VAL A 61 -0.12 -1.65 3.40
CA VAL A 61 -0.97 -2.84 3.63
C VAL A 61 -2.08 -2.97 2.58
N GLY A 62 -1.79 -2.53 1.35
CA GLY A 62 -2.69 -2.75 0.22
C GLY A 62 -2.69 -4.22 -0.23
N PRO A 63 -3.77 -4.74 -0.83
CA PRO A 63 -3.85 -6.12 -1.32
C PRO A 63 -2.68 -6.53 -2.22
N ASP A 64 -2.25 -5.65 -3.13
CA ASP A 64 -1.12 -5.90 -4.04
C ASP A 64 0.22 -6.07 -3.29
N ASP A 65 0.45 -5.21 -2.29
CA ASP A 65 1.65 -5.24 -1.45
C ASP A 65 1.57 -6.41 -0.44
N MET A 66 0.37 -6.74 0.05
CA MET A 66 0.14 -7.86 0.96
C MET A 66 0.42 -9.20 0.29
N MET A 67 -0.04 -9.42 -0.94
CA MET A 67 0.22 -10.67 -1.66
C MET A 67 1.72 -10.90 -1.83
N SER A 68 2.43 -9.86 -2.27
CA SER A 68 3.89 -9.87 -2.44
C SER A 68 4.60 -10.18 -1.13
N GLN A 69 4.18 -9.56 -0.03
CA GLN A 69 4.77 -9.76 1.30
C GLN A 69 4.49 -11.15 1.88
N VAL A 70 3.28 -11.68 1.70
CA VAL A 70 2.91 -13.03 2.11
C VAL A 70 3.74 -14.06 1.36
N LEU A 71 3.90 -13.90 0.04
CA LEU A 71 4.72 -14.78 -0.79
C LEU A 71 6.20 -14.72 -0.39
N ALA A 72 6.74 -13.52 -0.17
CA ALA A 72 8.12 -13.35 0.29
C ALA A 72 8.35 -14.02 1.65
N THR A 73 7.42 -13.82 2.60
CA THR A 73 7.46 -14.43 3.93
C THR A 73 7.39 -15.95 3.85
N TYR A 74 6.51 -16.49 3.00
CA TYR A 74 6.40 -17.92 2.74
C TYR A 74 7.70 -18.50 2.15
N MET A 75 8.30 -17.83 1.16
CA MET A 75 9.56 -18.26 0.54
C MET A 75 10.73 -18.23 1.52
N GLU A 76 10.81 -17.23 2.40
CA GLU A 76 11.79 -17.21 3.49
C GLU A 76 11.57 -18.35 4.49
N ALA A 77 10.33 -18.63 4.88
CA ALA A 77 9.99 -19.72 5.78
C ALA A 77 10.33 -21.10 5.18
N LYS A 78 10.06 -21.29 3.88
CA LYS A 78 10.46 -22.47 3.12
C LYS A 78 11.98 -22.63 3.08
N LYS A 79 12.72 -21.55 2.83
CA LYS A 79 14.19 -21.56 2.78
C LYS A 79 14.82 -21.89 4.15
N LYS A 80 14.17 -21.48 5.25
CA LYS A 80 14.60 -21.79 6.62
C LYS A 80 14.19 -23.20 7.10
N GLY A 81 13.46 -23.97 6.27
CA GLY A 81 12.98 -25.30 6.64
C GLY A 81 11.85 -25.29 7.69
N SER A 82 11.21 -24.13 7.92
CA SER A 82 10.13 -23.98 8.89
C SER A 82 8.73 -24.12 8.29
N ALA A 83 8.61 -24.06 6.96
CA ALA A 83 7.39 -24.46 6.26
C ALA A 83 7.48 -25.94 5.91
N TYR A 84 6.87 -26.78 6.75
CA TYR A 84 6.53 -28.17 6.42
C TYR A 84 5.13 -28.24 5.81
#